data_AF-A0A945FJJ8-F1
#
_entry.id   AF-A0A945FJJ8-F1
#
_cell.length_a   1.000
_cell.length_b   1.000
_cell.length_c   1.000
_cell.angle_alpha   90.00
_cell.angle_beta   90.00
_cell.angle_gamma   90.00
#
_symmetry.space_group_name_H-M   'P 1'
#
loop_
_entity.id
_entity.type
_entity.pdbx_description
1 polymer ?
#
loop_
_entity_poly.entity_id
_entity_poly.type
_entity_poly.pdbx_seq_one_letter_code
_entity_poly.pdbx_strand_id
1 'polypeptide(L)' 'VVIFTESLIHAANDWTNPDNPRCAVFNCYNSTWAQWHRPSWDDELIETMPEKRQSLFRGVWQLETPRFGK' A
#
# COMPACT_ATOMS: atom_id res chain seq x y z
N VAL A 1 13.43 -2.45 9.39
CA VAL A 1 12.01 -2.11 9.15
C VAL A 1 11.52 -1.33 10.35
N VAL A 2 10.77 -0.24 10.14
CA VAL A 2 10.11 0.52 11.22
C VAL A 2 8.61 0.34 11.03
N ILE A 3 7.89 0.03 12.11
CA ILE A 3 6.43 -0.11 12.11
C ILE A 3 5.88 0.90 13.10
N PHE A 4 4.88 1.65 12.69
CA PHE A 4 4.16 2.61 13.52
C PHE A 4 2.67 2.56 13.21
N THR A 5 1.87 3.03 14.18
CA THR A 5 0.42 3.13 14.03
C THR A 5 0.04 4.47 13.39
N GLU A 6 -1.16 4.54 12.82
CA GLU A 6 -1.68 5.75 12.18
C GLU A 6 -1.70 6.97 13.12
N SER A 7 -1.96 6.73 14.41
CA SER A 7 -2.02 7.81 15.41
C SER A 7 -0.65 8.23 15.98
N LEU A 8 0.46 7.65 15.51
CA LEU A 8 1.79 8.06 15.95
C LEU A 8 2.21 9.32 15.18
N ILE A 9 2.49 10.41 15.90
CA ILE A 9 3.13 11.59 15.30
C ILE A 9 4.59 11.23 15.00
N HIS A 10 4.99 11.36 13.74
CA HIS A 10 6.34 11.06 13.28
C HIS A 10 6.70 11.95 12.09
N ALA A 11 8.01 12.13 11.88
CA ALA A 11 8.57 12.85 10.74
C ALA A 11 9.92 12.24 10.37
N ALA A 12 10.34 12.43 9.12
CA ALA A 12 11.70 12.09 8.70
C ALA A 12 12.67 13.20 9.15
N ASN A 13 13.87 12.81 9.61
CA ASN A 13 14.96 13.76 9.84
C ASN A 13 15.71 14.06 8.53
N ASP A 14 16.39 15.20 8.50
CA ASP A 14 17.32 15.56 7.43
C ASP A 14 18.35 14.45 7.22
N TRP A 15 18.62 14.17 5.94
CA TRP A 15 19.58 13.16 5.56
C TRP A 15 20.97 13.77 5.40
N THR A 16 21.96 13.20 6.08
CA THR A 16 23.31 13.81 6.19
C THR A 16 24.40 13.07 5.41
N ASN A 17 24.12 11.88 4.87
CA ASN A 17 25.12 11.11 4.11
C ASN A 17 25.04 11.45 2.60
N PRO A 18 26.01 12.20 2.05
CA PRO A 18 25.98 12.59 0.64
C PRO A 18 26.31 11.44 -0.32
N ASP A 19 27.04 10.42 0.15
CA ASP A 19 27.52 9.31 -0.69
C ASP A 19 26.49 8.18 -0.82
N ASN A 20 25.43 8.20 0.00
CA ASN A 20 24.41 7.17 0.01
C ASN A 20 23.01 7.80 0.12
N PRO A 21 22.24 7.92 -0.97
CA PRO A 21 20.91 8.49 -0.92
C PRO A 21 19.94 7.60 -0.12
N ARG A 22 19.14 8.21 0.76
CA ARG A 22 18.10 7.49 1.50
C ARG A 22 16.87 7.24 0.63
N CYS A 23 16.57 5.98 0.36
CA CYS A 23 15.32 5.53 -0.26
C CYS A 23 14.51 4.68 0.73
N ALA A 24 13.28 5.09 1.04
CA ALA A 24 12.38 4.35 1.91
C ALA A 24 11.16 3.85 1.12
N VAL A 25 10.79 2.59 1.33
CA VAL A 25 9.54 2.02 0.80
C VAL A 25 8.50 2.03 1.91
N PHE A 26 7.44 2.80 1.72
CA PHE A 26 6.37 2.92 2.69
C PHE A 26 5.19 2.03 2.31
N ASN A 27 4.83 1.10 3.21
CA ASN A 27 3.66 0.23 3.05
C ASN A 27 2.60 0.66 4.07
N CYS A 28 1.47 1.18 3.59
CA CYS A 28 0.34 1.56 4.43
C CYS A 28 -0.66 0.43 4.51
N TYR A 29 -0.76 -0.22 5.67
CA TYR A 29 -1.81 -1.19 5.94
C TYR A 29 -2.93 -0.51 6.70
N ASN A 30 -4.16 -0.72 6.26
CA ASN A 30 -5.35 -0.12 6.85
C ASN A 30 -6.46 -1.17 7.00
N SER A 31 -7.57 -0.74 7.60
CA SER A 31 -8.76 -1.57 7.69
C SER A 31 -9.34 -1.85 6.29
N THR A 32 -10.11 -2.92 6.19
CA THR A 32 -10.74 -3.35 4.94
C THR A 32 -11.75 -2.36 4.36
N TRP A 33 -12.07 -1.31 5.12
CA TRP A 33 -13.10 -0.31 4.87
C TRP A 33 -12.54 0.97 4.23
N ALA A 34 -11.23 1.15 4.18
CA ALA A 34 -10.61 2.36 3.67
C ALA A 34 -9.76 2.08 2.43
N GLN A 35 -9.85 2.95 1.42
CA GLN A 35 -8.94 2.98 0.28
C GLN A 35 -8.35 4.38 0.15
N TRP A 36 -7.05 4.52 0.42
CA TRP A 36 -6.36 5.81 0.29
C TRP A 36 -5.75 6.00 -1.09
N HIS A 37 -5.38 4.90 -1.75
CA HIS A 37 -4.82 4.90 -3.10
C HIS A 37 -5.80 4.23 -4.06
N ARG A 38 -5.91 4.75 -5.28
CA ARG A 38 -6.64 4.11 -6.39
C ARG A 38 -5.64 3.50 -7.36
N PRO A 39 -5.05 2.35 -7.03
CA PRO A 39 -4.14 1.71 -7.96
C PRO A 39 -4.91 1.22 -9.20
N SER A 40 -4.28 1.37 -10.36
CA SER A 40 -4.66 0.73 -11.61
C SER A 40 -3.59 -0.31 -11.92
N TRP A 41 -3.77 -1.54 -11.43
CA TRP A 41 -2.90 -2.66 -11.77
C TRP A 41 -3.62 -3.58 -12.75
N ASP A 42 -2.85 -4.35 -13.51
CA ASP A 42 -3.38 -5.40 -14.35
C ASP A 42 -3.84 -6.58 -13.47
N ASP A 43 -5.05 -7.06 -13.72
CA ASP A 43 -5.65 -8.16 -12.98
C ASP A 43 -4.87 -9.45 -13.21
N GLU A 44 -4.39 -9.69 -14.45
CA GLU A 44 -3.58 -10.87 -14.79
C GLU A 44 -2.31 -10.92 -13.94
N LEU A 45 -1.69 -9.77 -13.70
CA LEU A 45 -0.49 -9.68 -12.86
C LEU A 45 -0.81 -10.02 -11.40
N ILE A 46 -1.95 -9.57 -10.87
CA ILE A 46 -2.37 -9.87 -9.49
C ILE A 46 -2.62 -11.37 -9.33
N GLU A 47 -3.27 -12.01 -10.32
CA GLU A 47 -3.60 -13.44 -10.29
C GLU A 47 -2.36 -14.35 -10.23
N THR A 48 -1.21 -13.90 -10.77
CA THR A 48 0.06 -14.64 -10.65
C THR A 48 0.65 -14.64 -9.23
N MET A 49 0.16 -13.78 -8.33
CA MET A 49 0.70 -13.65 -6.97
C MET A 49 0.14 -14.74 -6.03
N PRO A 50 0.83 -15.07 -4.92
CA PRO A 50 0.27 -15.95 -3.90
C PRO A 50 -1.03 -15.41 -3.29
N GLU A 51 -1.96 -16.28 -2.90
CA GLU A 51 -3.31 -15.92 -2.42
C GLU A 51 -3.30 -14.80 -1.35
N LYS A 52 -2.38 -14.90 -0.37
CA LYS A 52 -2.27 -13.88 0.68
C LYS A 52 -1.91 -12.50 0.13
N ARG A 53 -1.07 -12.41 -0.91
CA ARG A 53 -0.70 -11.14 -1.54
C ARG A 53 -1.83 -10.59 -2.41
N GLN A 54 -2.57 -11.45 -3.11
CA GLN A 54 -3.78 -11.04 -3.84
C GLN A 54 -4.78 -10.33 -2.93
N SER A 55 -4.91 -10.77 -1.67
CA SER A 55 -5.82 -10.17 -0.69
C SER A 55 -5.56 -8.68 -0.38
N LEU A 56 -4.37 -8.15 -0.71
CA LEU A 56 -4.01 -6.75 -0.52
C LEU A 56 -4.54 -5.84 -1.63
N PHE A 57 -4.89 -6.39 -2.79
CA PHE A 57 -5.38 -5.64 -3.97
C PHE A 57 -6.90 -5.71 -4.13
N ARG A 58 -7.60 -6.22 -3.12
CA ARG A 58 -9.06 -6.31 -3.18
C ARG A 58 -9.73 -4.94 -3.12
N GLY A 59 -10.90 -4.83 -3.74
CA GLY A 59 -11.77 -3.66 -3.62
C GLY A 59 -12.20 -3.38 -2.18
N VAL A 60 -12.59 -2.13 -1.92
CA VAL A 60 -13.03 -1.66 -0.61
C VAL A 60 -14.55 -1.67 -0.55
N TRP A 61 -15.13 -2.08 0.58
CA TRP A 61 -16.58 -2.29 0.73
C TRP A 61 -17.44 -1.06 0.42
N GLN A 62 -16.92 0.15 0.63
CA GLN A 62 -17.70 1.39 0.55
C GLN A 62 -17.63 2.08 -0.83
N LEU A 63 -16.65 1.69 -1.65
CA LEU A 63 -16.60 2.07 -3.05
C LEU A 63 -16.99 0.80 -3.79
N GLU A 64 -18.15 0.76 -4.44
CA GLU A 64 -18.50 -0.31 -5.39
C GLU A 64 -17.58 -0.26 -6.63
N THR A 65 -16.26 -0.19 -6.43
CA THR A 65 -15.28 -0.40 -7.47
C THR A 65 -15.29 -1.89 -7.73
N PRO A 66 -15.79 -2.35 -8.89
CA PRO A 66 -15.79 -3.76 -9.21
C PRO A 66 -14.35 -4.28 -9.09
N ARG A 67 -14.14 -5.38 -8.36
CA ARG A 67 -12.88 -6.15 -8.45
C ARG A 67 -12.68 -6.77 -9.83
N PHE A 68 -13.78 -6.85 -10.57
CA PHE A 68 -13.88 -7.44 -11.89
C PHE A 68 -14.83 -6.51 -12.64
N GLY A 69 -14.28 -5.68 -13.52
CA GLY A 69 -15.09 -5.05 -14.53
C GLY A 69 -15.89 -6.13 -15.26
N LYS A 70 -17.15 -5.86 -15.53
CA LYS A 70 -17.50 -5.92 -16.94
C LYS A 70 -16.99 -4.64 -17.58
#